data_AF-A0A535S6V9-F1
#
_entry.id   AF-A0A535S6V9-F1
#
_cell.length_a   1.000
_cell.length_b   1.000
_cell.length_c   1.000
_cell.angle_alpha   90.00
_cell.angle_beta   90.00
_cell.angle_gamma   90.00
#
_symmetry.space_group_name_H-M   'P 1'
#
loop_
_entity.id
_entity.type
_entity.pdbx_description
1 polymer ?
#
loop_
_entity_poly.entity_id
_entity_poly.type
_entity_poly.pdbx_seq_one_letter_code
_entity_poly.pdbx_strand_id
1 'polypeptide(L)'
;MSDIHETTDLLRQLVAINSINPDLVADGPGEGEIARFVARWLESADLEVKLDEPAPARPNVIGIVRGSGGGRSLMLNAHTDTVGVAYMERP
;
A
#
# COMPACT_ATOMS: atom_id res chain seq x y z
N MET A 1 19.21 8.99 7.78
CA MET A 1 18.82 9.32 6.39
C MET A 1 18.70 7.98 5.69
N SER A 2 17.50 7.62 5.23
CA SER A 2 17.33 6.44 4.39
C SER A 2 18.18 6.60 3.13
N ASP A 3 18.89 5.54 2.75
CA ASP A 3 19.70 5.49 1.53
C ASP A 3 18.77 5.59 0.32
N ILE A 4 19.16 6.31 -0.73
CA ILE A 4 18.37 6.40 -1.97
C ILE A 4 18.13 5.01 -2.59
N HIS A 5 19.03 4.06 -2.33
CA HIS A 5 18.87 2.66 -2.71
C HIS A 5 17.68 2.02 -1.98
N GLU A 6 17.54 2.23 -0.67
CA GLU A 6 16.44 1.66 0.12
C GLU A 6 15.07 2.14 -0.37
N THR A 7 14.92 3.45 -0.61
CA THR A 7 13.67 4.01 -1.14
C THR A 7 13.35 3.45 -2.53
N THR A 8 14.36 3.36 -3.40
CA THR A 8 14.21 2.82 -4.75
C THR A 8 13.87 1.33 -4.73
N ASP A 9 14.45 0.57 -3.83
CA ASP A 9 14.22 -0.87 -3.68
C ASP A 9 12.83 -1.15 -3.12
N LEU A 10 12.35 -0.35 -2.16
CA LEU A 10 10.97 -0.43 -1.68
C LEU A 10 9.99 -0.10 -2.80
N LEU A 11 10.24 0.98 -3.55
CA LEU A 11 9.40 1.35 -4.68
C LEU A 11 9.33 0.23 -5.72
N ARG A 12 10.49 -0.39 -6.05
CA ARG A 12 10.54 -1.54 -6.97
C ARG A 12 9.69 -2.71 -6.48
N GLN A 13 9.76 -3.04 -5.19
CA GLN A 13 8.96 -4.11 -4.61
C GLN A 13 7.46 -3.81 -4.67
N LEU A 14 7.05 -2.57 -4.36
CA LEU A 14 5.65 -2.16 -4.45
C LEU A 14 5.11 -2.22 -5.89
N VAL A 15 5.86 -1.68 -6.86
CA VAL A 15 5.47 -1.67 -8.28
C VAL A 15 5.43 -3.08 -8.88
N ALA A 16 6.24 -4.01 -8.39
CA ALA A 16 6.24 -5.39 -8.86
C ALA A 16 4.97 -6.16 -8.44
N ILE A 17 4.23 -5.69 -7.43
CA ILE A 17 2.99 -6.32 -7.00
C ILE A 17 1.86 -5.84 -7.91
N ASN A 18 1.26 -6.77 -8.65
CA ASN A 18 0.08 -6.47 -9.47
C ASN A 18 -1.11 -6.17 -8.54
N SER A 19 -1.50 -4.91 -8.45
CA SER A 19 -2.63 -4.41 -7.66
C SER A 19 -3.77 -3.86 -8.51
N ILE A 20 -3.90 -4.34 -9.76
CA ILE A 20 -4.94 -3.84 -10.67
C ILE A 20 -6.31 -4.02 -10.03
N ASN A 21 -7.07 -2.93 -10.02
CA ASN A 21 -8.39 -2.86 -9.40
C ASN A 21 -9.39 -3.78 -10.15
N PRO A 22 -9.99 -4.79 -9.48
CA PRO A 22 -10.94 -5.71 -10.10
C PRO A 22 -12.24 -5.03 -10.57
N ASP A 23 -12.60 -3.88 -9.99
CA ASP A 23 -13.77 -3.11 -10.40
C ASP A 23 -13.55 -2.40 -11.76
N LEU A 24 -12.28 -2.23 -12.17
CA LEU A 24 -11.89 -1.58 -13.43
C LEU A 24 -11.46 -2.58 -14.52
N VAL A 25 -10.90 -3.72 -14.11
CA VAL A 25 -10.45 -4.79 -15.01
C VAL A 25 -10.92 -6.13 -14.42
N ALA A 26 -11.75 -6.87 -15.15
CA ALA A 26 -12.45 -8.06 -14.64
C ALA A 26 -11.55 -9.14 -14.02
N ASP A 27 -10.29 -9.24 -14.47
CA ASP A 27 -9.30 -10.21 -13.98
C ASP A 27 -8.18 -9.56 -13.13
N GLY A 28 -8.40 -8.33 -12.66
CA GLY A 28 -7.48 -7.65 -11.74
C GLY A 28 -7.40 -8.41 -10.41
N PRO A 29 -6.19 -8.73 -9.89
CA PRO A 29 -6.05 -9.48 -8.65
C PRO A 29 -6.44 -8.67 -7.39
N GLY A 30 -6.57 -7.34 -7.51
CA GLY A 30 -6.94 -6.45 -6.41
C GLY A 30 -5.81 -6.19 -5.40
N GLU A 31 -6.18 -5.51 -4.31
CA GLU A 31 -5.24 -4.84 -3.42
C GLU A 31 -4.71 -5.75 -2.30
N GLY A 32 -5.24 -6.96 -2.15
CA GLY A 32 -4.94 -7.82 -1.00
C GLY A 32 -3.46 -8.14 -0.82
N GLU A 33 -2.73 -8.42 -1.91
CA GLU A 33 -1.30 -8.73 -1.85
C GLU A 33 -0.47 -7.51 -1.44
N ILE A 34 -0.68 -6.36 -2.10
CA ILE A 34 0.05 -5.13 -1.81
C ILE A 34 -0.26 -4.61 -0.41
N ALA A 35 -1.51 -4.73 0.05
CA ALA A 35 -1.89 -4.37 1.41
C ALA A 35 -1.15 -5.24 2.44
N ARG A 36 -1.08 -6.56 2.24
CA ARG A 36 -0.31 -7.46 3.12
C ARG A 36 1.19 -7.15 3.08
N PHE A 37 1.74 -6.75 1.93
CA PHE A 37 3.14 -6.31 1.82
C PHE A 37 3.39 -5.04 2.63
N VAL A 38 2.56 -4.01 2.45
CA VAL A 38 2.67 -2.73 3.18
C VAL A 38 2.53 -2.94 4.68
N ALA A 39 1.59 -3.78 5.12
CA ALA A 39 1.42 -4.11 6.53
C ALA A 39 2.70 -4.70 7.14
N ARG A 40 3.29 -5.71 6.50
CA ARG A 40 4.56 -6.32 6.96
C ARG A 40 5.71 -5.32 6.96
N TRP A 41 5.78 -4.46 5.94
CA TRP A 41 6.83 -3.45 5.87
C TRP A 41 6.71 -2.44 7.04
N LEU A 42 5.50 -1.98 7.35
CA LEU A 42 5.26 -1.09 8.50
C LEU A 42 5.52 -1.79 9.84
N GLU A 43 5.09 -3.05 9.99
CA GLU A 43 5.40 -3.87 11.17
C GLU A 43 6.92 -4.03 11.36
N SER A 44 7.68 -4.24 10.28
CA SER A 44 9.14 -4.35 10.33
C SER A 44 9.85 -3.05 10.72
N ALA A 45 9.14 -1.92 10.60
CA ALA A 45 9.58 -0.60 11.05
C ALA A 45 9.08 -0.26 12.47
N ASP A 46 8.59 -1.25 13.23
CA ASP A 46 8.08 -1.13 14.60
C ASP A 46 6.83 -0.23 14.75
N LEU A 47 6.01 -0.11 13.70
CA LEU A 47 4.72 0.60 13.78
C LEU A 47 3.59 -0.31 14.29
N GLU A 48 2.62 0.27 14.99
CA GLU A 48 1.34 -0.39 15.22
C GLU A 48 0.59 -0.45 13.88
N VAL A 49 0.20 -1.65 13.45
CA VAL A 49 -0.50 -1.87 12.18
C VAL A 49 -1.87 -2.48 12.42
N LYS A 50 -2.87 -1.97 11.68
CA LYS A 50 -4.22 -2.53 11.63
C LYS A 50 -4.60 -2.80 10.18
N LEU A 51 -5.21 -3.96 9.95
CA LEU A 51 -5.90 -4.28 8.72
C LEU A 51 -7.41 -4.08 8.93
N ASP A 52 -8.01 -3.22 8.12
CA ASP A 52 -9.44 -3.00 8.09
C ASP A 52 -9.97 -3.51 6.75
N GLU A 53 -10.91 -4.45 6.76
CA GLU A 53 -11.38 -5.14 5.55
C GLU A 53 -12.82 -4.70 5.21
N PRO A 54 -13.01 -3.54 4.53
CA PRO A 54 -14.33 -3.04 4.18
C PRO A 54 -15.05 -3.89 3.13
N ALA A 55 -14.30 -4.67 2.35
CA ALA A 55 -14.80 -5.64 1.39
C ALA A 55 -13.88 -6.87 1.34
N PRO A 56 -14.41 -8.06 1.01
CA PRO A 56 -13.62 -9.29 0.96
C PRO A 56 -12.36 -9.15 0.09
N ALA A 57 -11.21 -9.52 0.66
CA ALA A 57 -9.89 -9.45 0.06
C ALA A 57 -9.39 -8.05 -0.33
N ARG A 58 -10.06 -6.97 0.11
CA ARG A 58 -9.67 -5.57 -0.15
C ARG A 58 -9.38 -4.79 1.14
N PRO A 59 -8.37 -5.18 1.93
CA PRO A 59 -8.07 -4.53 3.19
C PRO A 59 -7.37 -3.18 3.01
N ASN A 60 -7.79 -2.19 3.79
CA ASN A 60 -7.02 -1.00 4.10
C ASN A 60 -5.91 -1.35 5.11
N VAL A 61 -4.74 -0.74 4.94
CA VAL A 61 -3.64 -0.82 5.91
C VAL A 61 -3.54 0.50 6.66
N ILE A 62 -3.58 0.45 7.98
CA ILE A 62 -3.47 1.62 8.86
C ILE A 62 -2.22 1.44 9.72
N GLY A 63 -1.14 2.15 9.36
CA GLY A 63 0.06 2.27 10.18
C GLY A 63 -0.04 3.44 11.15
N ILE A 64 0.30 3.21 12.41
CA ILE A 64 0.18 4.20 13.48
C ILE A 64 1.53 4.42 14.14
N VAL A 65 2.04 5.64 14.03
CA VAL A 65 3.14 6.14 14.86
C VAL A 65 2.53 6.94 16.01
N ARG A 66 2.73 6.46 17.25
CA ARG A 66 2.22 7.16 18.44
C ARG A 66 3.09 8.36 18.75
N GLY A 67 2.54 9.56 18.58
CA GLY A 67 3.17 10.79 19.04
C GLY A 67 3.14 10.91 20.57
N SER A 68 4.09 11.66 21.13
CA SER A 68 4.17 11.97 22.56
C SER A 68 3.61 13.36 22.92
N GLY A 69 3.19 14.15 21.93
CA GLY A 69 2.58 15.47 22.13
C GLY A 69 1.06 15.41 22.34
N GLY A 70 0.48 16.45 22.95
CA GLY A 70 -0.98 16.59 23.13
C GLY A 70 -1.72 17.21 21.93
N GLY A 71 -1.10 17.20 20.75
CA GLY A 71 -1.67 17.77 19.52
C GLY A 71 -2.68 16.85 18.83
N ARG A 72 -3.21 17.30 17.68
CA ARG A 72 -4.07 16.47 16.82
C ARG A 72 -3.24 15.43 16.06
N SER A 73 -3.86 14.31 15.70
CA SER A 73 -3.27 13.32 14.79
C SER A 73 -3.20 13.85 13.36
N LEU A 74 -2.14 13.48 12.63
CA LEU A 74 -2.00 13.68 11.19
C LEU A 74 -2.31 12.35 10.46
N MET A 75 -3.13 12.41 9.41
CA MET A 75 -3.40 11.27 8.53
C MET A 75 -2.69 11.48 7.20
N LEU A 76 -1.76 10.59 6.86
CA LEU A 76 -1.19 10.49 5.52
C LEU A 76 -1.96 9.38 4.80
N ASN A 77 -2.68 9.73 3.75
CA ASN A 77 -3.54 8.79 3.02
C ASN A 77 -3.04 8.60 1.58
N ALA A 78 -3.10 7.37 1.11
CA ALA A 78 -2.75 6.96 -0.24
C ALA A 78 -3.66 5.79 -0.66
N HIS A 79 -3.74 5.54 -1.96
CA HIS A 79 -4.36 4.34 -2.52
C HIS A 79 -3.28 3.42 -3.10
N THR A 80 -3.58 2.12 -3.19
CA THR A 80 -2.61 1.10 -3.62
C THR A 80 -3.00 0.40 -4.92
N ASP A 81 -4.23 0.62 -5.39
CA ASP A 81 -4.74 0.04 -6.61
C ASP A 81 -4.19 0.75 -7.84
N THR A 82 -4.14 0.00 -8.94
CA THR A 82 -3.70 0.50 -10.25
C THR A 82 -4.74 0.22 -11.33
N VAL A 83 -4.60 0.89 -12.47
CA VAL A 83 -5.32 0.56 -13.71
C VAL A 83 -4.49 -0.41 -14.55
N GLY A 84 -5.16 -1.19 -15.41
CA GLY A 84 -4.47 -2.03 -16.38
C GLY A 84 -3.79 -1.24 -17.51
N VAL A 85 -2.87 -1.91 -18.23
CA VAL A 85 -2.09 -1.30 -19.32
C VAL A 85 -2.67 -1.54 -20.73
N ALA A 86 -3.76 -2.30 -20.85
CA ALA A 86 -4.32 -2.76 -22.12
C ALA A 86 -4.67 -1.63 -23.12
N TYR A 87 -4.87 -0.41 -22.62
CA TYR A 87 -5.21 0.77 -23.43
C TYR A 87 -4.09 1.83 -23.46
N MET A 88 -2.87 1.48 -23.02
CA MET A 88 -1.72 2.38 -23.08
C MET A 88 -0.95 2.17 -24.40
N GLU A 89 -0.69 3.26 -25.14
CA GLU A 89 0.14 3.22 -26.36
C GLU A 89 1.60 2.83 -26.10
N ARG A 90 2.10 3.13 -24.89
CA ARG A 90 3.47 2.87 -24.43
C ARG A 90 3.45 2.40 -22.97
N PRO A 91 3.15 1.11 -22.72
CA PRO A 91 3.05 0.55 -21.38
C PRO A 91 4.41 0.46 -20.67
#